data_AF-A0A415DUU3-F1
#
_entry.id   AF-A0A415DUU3-F1
#
_cell.length_a   1.000
_cell.length_b   1.000
_cell.length_c   1.000
_cell.angle_alpha   90.00
_cell.angle_beta   90.00
_cell.angle_gamma   90.00
#
_symmetry.space_group_name_H-M   'P 1'
#
loop_
_entity.id
_entity.type
_entity.pdbx_description
1 polymer ?
#
loop_
_entity_poly.entity_id
_entity_poly.type
_entity_poly.pdbx_seq_one_letter_code
_entity_poly.pdbx_strand_id
1 'polypeptide(L)'
;MTIRVVPSWMENLEEEDITFIKNFMLVSGSLKEMAAKYDVTYPTVRLRLDRLIDRIKMTDDQEAEPYVKLIKRLALEDRLDFETAKLLISEYKKER
;
A
#
# COMPACT_ATOMS: atom_id res chain seq x y z
N MET A 1 7.20 14.35 -20.35
CA MET A 1 6.91 15.11 -19.12
C MET A 1 7.81 14.57 -18.02
N THR A 2 8.60 15.42 -17.38
CA THR A 2 9.34 15.04 -16.16
C THR A 2 8.41 15.17 -14.96
N ILE A 3 8.33 14.12 -14.15
CA ILE A 3 7.62 14.17 -12.87
C ILE A 3 8.43 15.10 -11.95
N ARG A 4 7.94 16.33 -11.74
CA ARG A 4 8.59 17.34 -10.88
C ARG A 4 8.07 17.31 -9.43
N VAL A 5 6.99 16.57 -9.19
CA VAL A 5 6.30 16.46 -7.91
C VAL A 5 6.08 14.99 -7.64
N VAL A 6 6.38 14.53 -6.43
CA VAL A 6 6.11 13.15 -6.02
C VAL A 6 4.59 12.95 -5.96
N PRO A 7 4.02 12.00 -6.72
CA PRO A 7 2.61 11.61 -6.62
C PRO A 7 2.19 11.29 -5.18
N SER A 8 0.96 11.67 -4.82
CA SER A 8 0.39 11.45 -3.48
C SER A 8 0.44 9.98 -3.04
N TRP A 9 0.22 9.03 -3.94
CA TRP A 9 0.28 7.60 -3.62
C TRP A 9 1.65 7.11 -3.14
N MET A 10 2.73 7.87 -3.42
CA MET A 10 4.08 7.57 -2.94
C MET A 10 4.41 8.24 -1.60
N GLU A 11 3.56 9.13 -1.05
CA GLU A 11 3.86 9.87 0.19
C GLU A 11 4.08 8.95 1.40
N ASN A 12 3.39 7.81 1.45
CA ASN A 12 3.45 6.85 2.57
C ASN A 12 4.27 5.60 2.26
N LEU A 13 5.06 5.59 1.19
CA LEU A 13 5.90 4.46 0.82
C LEU A 13 7.29 4.59 1.45
N GLU A 14 7.76 3.50 2.04
CA GLU A 14 9.11 3.44 2.58
C GLU A 14 10.13 3.25 1.45
N GLU A 15 11.41 3.52 1.73
CA GLU A 15 12.49 3.34 0.73
C GLU A 15 12.54 1.90 0.19
N GLU A 16 12.26 0.91 1.04
CA GLU A 16 12.18 -0.48 0.63
C GLU A 16 11.02 -0.75 -0.35
N ASP A 17 9.90 -0.04 -0.21
CA ASP A 17 8.75 -0.18 -1.11
C ASP A 17 9.08 0.37 -2.49
N ILE A 18 9.74 1.52 -2.55
CA ILE A 18 10.22 2.11 -3.79
C ILE A 18 11.23 1.17 -4.48
N THR A 19 12.14 0.58 -3.69
CA THR A 19 13.10 -0.41 -4.18
C THR A 19 12.40 -1.67 -4.69
N PHE A 20 11.38 -2.15 -3.98
CA PHE A 20 10.56 -3.28 -4.38
C PHE A 20 9.85 -3.01 -5.71
N ILE A 21 9.19 -1.85 -5.85
CA ILE A 21 8.51 -1.42 -7.08
C ILE A 21 9.49 -1.39 -8.25
N LYS A 22 10.64 -0.73 -8.07
CA LYS A 22 11.68 -0.65 -9.10
C LYS A 22 12.10 -2.05 -9.54
N ASN A 23 12.42 -2.93 -8.61
CA ASN A 23 12.86 -4.28 -8.92
C ASN A 23 11.75 -5.10 -9.58
N PHE A 24 10.50 -4.96 -9.13
CA PHE A 24 9.33 -5.60 -9.73
C PHE A 24 9.15 -5.21 -11.19
N MET A 25 9.28 -3.92 -11.51
CA MET A 25 9.20 -3.42 -12.88
C MET A 25 10.36 -3.94 -13.76
N LEU A 26 11.58 -4.02 -13.21
CA LEU A 26 12.74 -4.53 -13.93
C LEU A 26 12.62 -6.01 -14.31
N VAL A 27 11.83 -6.79 -13.57
CA VAL A 27 11.52 -8.21 -13.87
C VAL A 27 10.14 -8.37 -14.52
N SER A 28 9.62 -7.32 -15.16
CA SER A 28 8.32 -7.33 -15.87
C SER A 28 7.14 -7.77 -15.00
N GLY A 29 7.20 -7.52 -13.69
CA GLY A 29 6.17 -7.92 -12.72
C GLY A 29 6.15 -9.42 -12.37
N SER A 30 7.20 -10.17 -12.71
CA SER A 30 7.31 -11.59 -12.38
C SER A 30 7.57 -11.80 -10.89
N LEU A 31 6.53 -12.24 -10.17
CA LEU A 31 6.64 -12.63 -8.76
C LEU A 31 7.63 -13.78 -8.55
N LYS A 32 7.78 -14.68 -9.53
CA LYS A 32 8.73 -15.80 -9.46
C LYS A 32 10.17 -15.32 -9.57
N GLU A 33 10.46 -14.37 -10.46
CA GLU A 33 11.80 -13.81 -10.61
C GLU A 33 12.16 -12.91 -9.42
N MET A 34 11.19 -12.19 -8.87
CA MET A 34 11.37 -11.48 -7.59
C MET A 34 11.74 -12.45 -6.46
N ALA A 35 11.01 -13.57 -6.34
CA ALA A 35 11.28 -14.57 -5.30
C ALA A 35 12.72 -15.11 -5.40
N ALA A 36 13.17 -15.42 -6.62
CA ALA A 36 14.55 -15.81 -6.87
C ALA A 36 15.56 -14.70 -6.54
N LYS A 37 15.26 -13.45 -6.90
CA LYS A 37 16.16 -12.30 -6.66
C LYS A 37 16.34 -11.97 -5.17
N TYR A 38 15.28 -12.10 -4.39
CA TYR A 38 15.31 -11.80 -2.94
C TYR A 38 15.60 -13.04 -2.08
N ASP A 39 15.85 -14.21 -2.70
CA ASP A 39 16.05 -15.49 -2.02
C ASP A 39 14.94 -15.84 -1.01
N VAL A 40 13.70 -15.65 -1.44
CA VAL A 40 12.50 -15.93 -0.63
C VAL A 40 11.49 -16.73 -1.44
N THR A 41 10.44 -17.22 -0.77
CA THR A 41 9.39 -17.98 -1.45
C THR A 41 8.47 -17.08 -2.27
N TYR A 42 7.88 -17.63 -3.32
CA TYR A 42 6.85 -16.95 -4.11
C TYR A 42 5.68 -16.40 -3.25
N PRO A 43 5.10 -17.17 -2.30
CA PRO A 43 4.10 -16.63 -1.38
C PRO A 43 4.57 -15.42 -0.57
N THR A 44 5.84 -15.38 -0.14
CA THR A 44 6.41 -14.25 0.61
C THR A 44 6.39 -12.97 -0.24
N VAL A 45 6.84 -13.04 -1.49
CA VAL A 45 6.82 -11.89 -2.40
C VAL A 45 5.39 -11.47 -2.72
N ARG A 46 4.49 -12.44 -2.92
CA ARG A 46 3.08 -12.17 -3.19
C ARG A 46 2.45 -11.36 -2.05
N LEU A 47 2.66 -11.77 -0.79
CA LEU A 47 2.17 -11.07 0.38
C LEU A 47 2.73 -9.63 0.45
N ARG A 48 4.01 -9.44 0.13
CA ARG A 48 4.63 -8.10 0.09
C ARG A 48 4.00 -7.22 -0.98
N LEU A 49 3.77 -7.76 -2.18
CA LEU A 49 3.08 -7.05 -3.25
C LEU A 49 1.65 -6.67 -2.86
N ASP A 50 0.89 -7.58 -2.26
CA ASP A 50 -0.49 -7.33 -1.85
C ASP A 50 -0.56 -6.19 -0.81
N ARG A 51 0.32 -6.19 0.20
CA ARG A 51 0.44 -5.10 1.19
C ARG A 51 0.80 -3.75 0.56
N LEU A 52 1.66 -3.75 -0.45
CA LEU A 52 2.03 -2.53 -1.17
C LEU A 52 0.82 -1.99 -1.95
N ILE A 53 0.10 -2.85 -2.66
CA ILE A 53 -1.12 -2.49 -3.40
C ILE A 53 -2.17 -1.89 -2.45
N ASP A 54 -2.38 -2.50 -1.29
CA ASP A 54 -3.35 -2.01 -0.33
C ASP A 54 -2.99 -0.61 0.22
N ARG A 55 -1.70 -0.36 0.51
CA ARG A 55 -1.23 0.98 0.92
C ARG A 55 -1.44 2.04 -0.16
N ILE A 56 -1.17 1.70 -1.42
CA ILE A 56 -1.39 2.59 -2.57
C ILE A 56 -2.88 2.92 -2.69
N LYS A 57 -3.77 1.90 -2.68
CA LYS A 57 -5.22 2.10 -2.76
C LYS A 57 -5.77 2.95 -1.63
N MET A 58 -5.26 2.78 -0.41
CA MET A 58 -5.67 3.60 0.73
C MET A 58 -5.30 5.07 0.56
N THR A 59 -4.18 5.35 -0.10
CA THR A 59 -3.69 6.71 -0.35
C THR A 59 -4.36 7.35 -1.57
N ASP A 60 -4.69 6.59 -2.62
CA ASP A 60 -5.44 7.13 -3.78
C ASP A 60 -6.91 7.44 -3.45
N ASP A 61 -7.47 6.80 -2.42
CA ASP A 61 -8.81 7.06 -1.88
C ASP A 61 -8.84 8.38 -1.06
N GLN A 62 -8.11 9.42 -1.52
CA GLN A 62 -8.03 10.78 -0.96
C GLN A 62 -9.32 11.60 -1.15
N GLU A 63 -10.32 11.08 -1.87
CA GLU A 63 -11.71 11.55 -1.80
C GLU A 63 -12.44 11.06 -0.54
N ALA A 64 -11.79 10.28 0.33
CA ALA A 64 -12.45 9.78 1.52
C ALA A 64 -12.65 10.89 2.58
N GLU A 65 -13.89 10.93 3.05
CA GLU A 65 -14.45 11.86 4.03
C GLU A 65 -13.57 12.02 5.30
N PRO A 66 -13.68 13.15 6.04
CA PRO A 66 -12.83 13.45 7.20
C PRO A 66 -12.71 12.32 8.22
N TYR A 67 -13.77 11.54 8.41
CA TYR A 67 -13.80 10.40 9.33
C TYR A 67 -12.92 9.23 8.85
N VAL A 68 -12.96 8.91 7.56
CA VAL A 68 -12.11 7.87 6.97
C VAL A 68 -10.63 8.27 7.02
N LYS A 69 -10.32 9.56 6.85
CA LYS A 69 -8.94 10.08 7.01
C LYS A 69 -8.42 9.90 8.44
N LEU A 70 -9.25 10.15 9.45
CA LEU A 70 -8.87 9.93 10.85
C LEU A 70 -8.53 8.45 11.11
N ILE A 71 -9.39 7.53 10.67
CA ILE A 71 -9.18 6.09 10.86
C ILE A 71 -7.90 5.62 10.15
N LYS A 72 -7.66 6.05 8.89
CA LYS A 72 -6.43 5.74 8.15
C LYS A 72 -5.19 6.25 8.89
N ARG A 73 -5.22 7.47 9.43
CA ARG A 73 -4.10 8.03 10.20
C ARG A 73 -3.81 7.23 11.48
N LEU A 74 -4.85 6.85 12.22
CA LEU A 74 -4.69 6.05 13.44
C LEU A 74 -4.06 4.68 13.15
N ALA A 75 -4.38 4.08 12.00
CA ALA A 75 -3.76 2.83 11.58
C ALA A 75 -2.29 2.99 11.19
N LEU A 76 -1.92 4.12 10.57
CA LEU A 76 -0.52 4.43 10.23
C LEU A 76 0.34 4.76 11.44
N GLU A 77 -0.24 5.32 12.50
CA GLU A 77 0.45 5.63 13.76
C GLU A 77 0.52 4.42 14.72
N ASP A 78 0.20 3.21 14.25
CA ASP A 78 0.08 1.98 15.05
C ASP A 78 -0.87 2.09 16.26
N ARG A 79 -1.77 3.08 16.25
CA ARG A 79 -2.79 3.29 17.30
C ARG A 79 -4.05 2.45 17.09
N LEU A 80 -4.19 1.88 15.90
CA LEU A 80 -5.31 1.06 15.48
C LEU A 80 -4.79 -0.06 14.58
N ASP A 81 -5.22 -1.30 14.79
CA ASP A 81 -4.81 -2.38 13.90
C ASP A 81 -5.47 -2.24 12.52
N PHE A 82 -4.77 -2.74 11.52
CA PHE A 82 -5.13 -2.58 10.12
C PHE A 82 -6.49 -3.23 9.77
N GLU A 83 -6.82 -4.36 10.41
CA GLU A 83 -8.07 -5.08 10.17
C GLU A 83 -9.26 -4.33 10.77
N THR A 84 -9.12 -3.80 11.99
CA THR A 84 -10.15 -2.97 12.63
C THR A 84 -10.35 -1.66 11.87
N ALA A 85 -9.28 -1.03 11.39
CA ALA A 85 -9.38 0.16 10.55
C ALA A 85 -10.24 -0.10 9.29
N LYS A 86 -10.03 -1.25 8.64
CA LYS A 86 -10.78 -1.67 7.47
C LYS A 86 -12.25 -1.94 7.79
N LEU A 87 -12.53 -2.59 8.94
CA LEU A 87 -13.90 -2.83 9.41
C LEU A 87 -14.65 -1.51 9.64
N LEU A 88 -14.07 -0.58 10.40
CA LEU A 88 -14.69 0.71 10.72
C LEU A 88 -15.00 1.54 9.46
N ILE A 89 -14.07 1.58 8.50
CA ILE A 89 -14.28 2.28 7.22
C ILE A 89 -15.39 1.60 6.43
N SER A 90 -15.45 0.26 6.44
CA SER A 90 -16.46 -0.49 5.70
C SER A 90 -17.88 -0.29 6.25
N GLU A 91 -18.06 -0.25 7.57
CA GLU A 91 -19.36 0.00 8.20
C GLU A 91 -19.81 1.45 7.98
N TYR A 92 -18.89 2.42 8.11
CA TYR A 92 -19.20 3.82 7.82
C TYR A 92 -19.69 4.05 6.38
N LYS A 93 -19.06 3.39 5.40
CA LYS A 93 -19.48 3.46 4.00
C LYS A 93 -20.81 2.75 3.70
N LYS A 94 -21.33 1.90 4.60
CA LYS A 94 -22.66 1.24 4.45
C LYS A 94 -23.80 2.10 5.00
N GLU A 95 -23.53 2.94 5.99
CA GLU A 95 -24.53 3.86 6.58
C GLU A 95 -24.76 5.13 5.75
N ARG A 96 -23.92 5.39 4.75
CA ARG A 96 -24.11 6.41 3.72
C ARG A 96 -24.55 5.79 2.40
#